data_AF-V2XR10-F1
#
_entry.id   AF-V2XR10-F1
#
_cell.length_a   1.000
_cell.length_b   1.000
_cell.length_c   1.000
_cell.angle_alpha   90.00
_cell.angle_beta   90.00
_cell.angle_gamma   90.00
#
_symmetry.space_group_name_H-M   'P 1'
#
loop_
_entity.id
_entity.type
_entity.pdbx_description
1 polymer ?
#
loop_
_entity_poly.entity_id
_entity_poly.type
_entity_poly.pdbx_seq_one_letter_code
_entity_poly.pdbx_strand_id
1 'polypeptide(L)'
;MYIYGGKLNWFQTAVNENIIFVVPAGFALNDPICAYWQWTTKVNVCSSGVIDSVTNTGGKYQVNISFGQFLFNIIVASDFETLTVTMRNPKGDHSKPMPLDRQYGNFGEVPSTSVYTGKLNWLKNAQNEMITLVIPVDISNGAHVGLYYEWTVDSAGVKKKNHYINTIFREVTTLPNGDVKGTFDDGVYTFEVTMHDDQQVTALIVRFSAGTDHGTPLVQDMLTKHLGFAQSDVEVYFLDLSKQGASGQDPPAVATFKIKFTALLTGASAGDVRFVYIDDVTGNVVNGVWVGGTIRQYFKPGVNLTMVTSSCLFNGLLDPSAPTAGILLAACHESQINIRAQNVNNDLVDPWIYAITAVIKKQVQRQGGVPSYDVLFNEAKRSVKKSFDGGQLDPNYKGPSTDETKPIPSSDSGNTSNQDPQLIFYNGYFDPSAERFLFPFEAVNGGQAKGDVTRYPDDELP
;
A
#
# COMPACT_ATOMS: atom_id res chain seq x y z
N MET A 1 8.22 -19.29 -4.72
CA MET A 1 7.92 -18.66 -6.02
C MET A 1 8.26 -19.56 -7.21
N TYR A 2 7.40 -19.56 -8.24
CA TYR A 2 7.65 -20.18 -9.55
C TYR A 2 7.29 -19.25 -10.72
N ILE A 3 8.00 -19.39 -11.84
CA ILE A 3 7.68 -18.73 -13.11
C ILE A 3 7.62 -19.80 -14.19
N TYR A 4 6.53 -19.82 -14.97
CA TYR A 4 6.33 -20.75 -16.09
C TYR A 4 6.10 -19.97 -17.36
N GLY A 5 6.70 -20.43 -18.46
CA GLY A 5 6.57 -19.81 -19.77
C GLY A 5 6.22 -20.84 -20.83
N GLY A 6 5.37 -20.47 -21.78
CA GLY A 6 5.04 -21.32 -22.91
C GLY A 6 4.28 -20.61 -24.00
N LYS A 7 3.40 -21.35 -24.67
CA LYS A 7 2.63 -20.87 -25.82
C LYS A 7 1.13 -20.95 -25.58
N LEU A 8 0.44 -19.86 -25.87
CA LEU A 8 -1.00 -19.73 -25.86
C LEU A 8 -1.57 -19.96 -27.27
N ASN A 9 -2.56 -20.84 -27.34
CA ASN A 9 -3.37 -21.07 -28.52
C ASN A 9 -4.85 -21.02 -28.13
N TRP A 10 -5.53 -19.95 -28.56
CA TRP A 10 -6.96 -19.72 -28.34
C TRP A 10 -7.60 -19.34 -29.67
N PHE A 11 -8.10 -20.37 -30.37
CA PHE A 11 -8.68 -20.25 -31.71
C PHE A 11 -7.83 -19.34 -32.63
N GLN A 12 -8.46 -18.39 -33.34
CA GLN A 12 -7.77 -17.40 -34.17
C GLN A 12 -7.30 -16.15 -33.40
N THR A 13 -7.69 -15.97 -32.13
CA THR A 13 -7.42 -14.73 -31.38
C THR A 13 -6.09 -14.76 -30.62
N ALA A 14 -5.59 -15.94 -30.29
CA ALA A 14 -4.18 -16.17 -29.93
C ALA A 14 -3.65 -17.38 -30.71
N VAL A 15 -2.66 -17.17 -31.57
CA VAL A 15 -2.04 -18.24 -32.37
C VAL A 15 -0.55 -18.27 -32.10
N ASN A 16 -0.12 -19.21 -31.26
CA ASN A 16 1.27 -19.39 -30.85
C ASN A 16 1.88 -18.15 -30.16
N GLU A 17 1.07 -17.45 -29.36
CA GLU A 17 1.50 -16.26 -28.61
C GLU A 17 2.24 -16.68 -27.32
N ASN A 18 3.16 -15.86 -26.84
CA ASN A 18 3.81 -16.09 -25.54
C ASN A 18 2.81 -15.92 -24.38
N ILE A 19 2.91 -16.80 -23.37
CA ILE A 19 2.20 -16.66 -22.08
C ILE A 19 3.15 -16.99 -20.93
N ILE A 20 3.12 -16.14 -19.90
CA ILE A 20 3.92 -16.27 -18.68
C ILE A 20 2.98 -16.35 -17.49
N PHE A 21 3.18 -17.37 -16.65
CA PHE A 21 2.57 -17.47 -15.33
C PHE A 21 3.59 -17.15 -14.26
N VAL A 22 3.22 -16.31 -13.30
CA VAL A 22 4.02 -15.98 -12.12
C VAL A 22 3.25 -16.41 -10.88
N VAL A 23 3.89 -17.21 -10.04
CA VAL A 23 3.31 -17.83 -8.85
C VAL A 23 4.18 -17.41 -7.65
N PRO A 24 3.88 -16.28 -6.97
CA PRO A 24 4.76 -15.72 -5.94
C PRO A 24 4.97 -16.65 -4.74
N ALA A 25 3.90 -17.24 -4.22
CA ALA A 25 3.95 -18.08 -3.01
C ALA A 25 4.10 -19.57 -3.35
N GLY A 26 3.06 -20.15 -3.95
CA GLY A 26 2.98 -21.57 -4.25
C GLY A 26 1.64 -21.94 -4.89
N PHE A 27 1.19 -23.17 -4.69
CA PHE A 27 -0.04 -23.70 -5.29
C PHE A 27 -1.09 -24.07 -4.24
N ALA A 28 -1.07 -23.42 -3.08
CA ALA A 28 -2.10 -23.60 -2.05
C ALA A 28 -3.36 -22.79 -2.41
N LEU A 29 -4.47 -23.11 -1.72
CA LEU A 29 -5.71 -22.37 -1.86
C LEU A 29 -5.49 -20.91 -1.45
N ASN A 30 -6.02 -19.97 -2.21
CA ASN A 30 -5.85 -18.52 -2.05
C ASN A 30 -4.43 -17.98 -2.31
N ASP A 31 -3.46 -18.81 -2.70
CA ASP A 31 -2.16 -18.29 -3.11
C ASP A 31 -2.31 -17.37 -4.34
N PRO A 32 -1.57 -16.24 -4.40
CA PRO A 32 -1.61 -15.34 -5.53
C PRO A 32 -1.03 -15.99 -6.79
N ILE A 33 -1.60 -15.66 -7.94
CA ILE A 33 -1.11 -16.11 -9.24
C ILE A 33 -1.47 -15.08 -10.31
N CYS A 34 -0.51 -14.83 -11.20
CA CYS A 34 -0.67 -13.89 -12.30
C CYS A 34 -0.38 -14.58 -13.63
N ALA A 35 -1.06 -14.12 -14.68
CA ALA A 35 -0.80 -14.52 -16.06
C ALA A 35 -0.66 -13.29 -16.97
N TYR A 36 0.31 -13.38 -17.87
CA TYR A 36 0.69 -12.30 -18.78
C TYR A 36 0.80 -12.88 -20.18
N TRP A 37 0.00 -12.38 -21.11
CA TRP A 37 0.04 -12.81 -22.50
C TRP A 37 -0.38 -11.68 -23.44
N GLN A 38 -0.18 -11.90 -24.72
CA GLN A 38 -0.64 -10.99 -25.76
C GLN A 38 -1.60 -11.72 -26.71
N TRP A 39 -2.63 -11.02 -27.19
CA TRP A 39 -3.45 -11.51 -28.30
C TRP A 39 -2.69 -11.35 -29.63
N THR A 40 -3.07 -12.11 -30.66
CA THR A 40 -2.50 -11.98 -32.02
C THR A 40 -2.65 -10.56 -32.58
N THR A 41 -3.65 -9.81 -32.12
CA THR A 41 -3.88 -8.38 -32.45
C THR A 41 -2.95 -7.42 -31.70
N LYS A 42 -1.96 -7.95 -31.00
CA LYS A 42 -0.96 -7.22 -30.21
C LYS A 42 -1.51 -6.46 -29.00
N VAL A 43 -2.66 -6.83 -28.48
CA VAL A 43 -3.19 -6.31 -27.20
C VAL A 43 -2.64 -7.14 -26.04
N ASN A 44 -1.97 -6.51 -25.07
CA ASN A 44 -1.48 -7.20 -23.86
C ASN A 44 -2.65 -7.50 -22.93
N VAL A 45 -2.54 -8.61 -22.23
CA VAL A 45 -3.38 -8.97 -21.10
C VAL A 45 -2.48 -9.21 -19.90
N CYS A 46 -2.80 -8.50 -18.83
CA CYS A 46 -2.20 -8.68 -17.51
C CYS A 46 -3.34 -9.06 -16.58
N SER A 47 -3.26 -10.23 -15.97
CA SER A 47 -4.30 -10.71 -15.07
C SER A 47 -3.67 -11.23 -13.79
N SER A 48 -4.25 -10.83 -12.68
CA SER A 48 -3.95 -11.33 -11.34
C SER A 48 -5.21 -11.95 -10.76
N GLY A 49 -5.01 -12.89 -9.85
CA GLY A 49 -6.07 -13.61 -9.17
C GLY A 49 -5.48 -14.48 -8.07
N VAL A 50 -6.34 -15.29 -7.48
CA VAL A 50 -5.97 -16.27 -6.47
C VAL A 50 -6.36 -17.66 -6.94
N ILE A 51 -5.75 -18.68 -6.33
CA ILE A 51 -6.13 -20.05 -6.60
C ILE A 51 -7.48 -20.37 -5.94
N ASP A 52 -8.50 -20.60 -6.77
CA ASP A 52 -9.90 -20.78 -6.33
C ASP A 52 -10.19 -22.19 -5.80
N SER A 53 -9.40 -23.17 -6.25
CA SER A 53 -9.52 -24.56 -5.81
C SER A 53 -8.22 -25.31 -6.01
N VAL A 54 -7.94 -26.25 -5.13
CA VAL A 54 -6.76 -27.12 -5.19
C VAL A 54 -7.20 -28.56 -4.96
N THR A 55 -6.77 -29.46 -5.84
CA THR A 55 -6.78 -30.90 -5.59
C THR A 55 -5.34 -31.39 -5.68
N ASN A 56 -4.86 -32.06 -4.63
CA ASN A 56 -3.53 -32.67 -4.62
C ASN A 56 -3.68 -34.19 -4.52
N THR A 57 -3.40 -34.88 -5.61
CA THR A 57 -3.43 -36.35 -5.67
C THR A 57 -2.06 -36.85 -6.12
N GLY A 58 -1.33 -37.53 -5.22
CA GLY A 58 -0.02 -38.09 -5.52
C GLY A 58 1.05 -37.03 -5.86
N GLY A 59 0.98 -35.85 -5.25
CA GLY A 59 1.94 -34.76 -5.47
C GLY A 59 1.69 -33.96 -6.75
N LYS A 60 0.61 -34.25 -7.49
CA LYS A 60 0.17 -33.44 -8.63
C LYS A 60 -0.88 -32.45 -8.16
N TYR A 61 -0.59 -31.17 -8.32
CA TYR A 61 -1.54 -30.11 -8.04
C TYR A 61 -2.42 -29.90 -9.25
N GLN A 62 -3.73 -29.95 -9.06
CA GLN A 62 -4.70 -29.43 -10.00
C GLN A 62 -5.34 -28.20 -9.39
N VAL A 63 -5.15 -27.06 -10.05
CA VAL A 63 -5.65 -25.77 -9.57
C VAL A 63 -6.55 -25.12 -10.61
N ASN A 64 -7.56 -24.38 -10.16
CA ASN A 64 -8.41 -23.57 -11.04
C ASN A 64 -8.31 -22.10 -10.65
N ILE A 65 -8.26 -21.25 -11.66
CA ILE A 65 -8.13 -19.80 -11.50
C ILE A 65 -9.06 -19.11 -12.49
N SER A 66 -9.71 -18.04 -12.05
CA SER A 66 -10.48 -17.15 -12.91
C SER A 66 -9.72 -15.87 -13.24
N PHE A 67 -9.63 -15.54 -14.53
CA PHE A 67 -9.16 -14.26 -15.03
C PHE A 67 -10.26 -13.61 -15.87
N GLY A 68 -11.10 -12.80 -15.22
CA GLY A 68 -12.25 -12.16 -15.84
C GLY A 68 -13.25 -13.20 -16.36
N GLN A 69 -13.46 -13.23 -17.68
CA GLN A 69 -14.37 -14.20 -18.31
C GLN A 69 -13.72 -15.57 -18.58
N PHE A 70 -12.41 -15.73 -18.37
CA PHE A 70 -11.71 -16.95 -18.69
C PHE A 70 -11.37 -17.76 -17.44
N LEU A 71 -11.58 -19.07 -17.53
CA LEU A 71 -11.21 -20.03 -16.49
C LEU A 71 -10.00 -20.81 -16.96
N PHE A 72 -9.00 -20.93 -16.09
CA PHE A 72 -7.78 -21.67 -16.34
C PHE A 72 -7.75 -22.89 -15.42
N ASN A 73 -7.82 -24.08 -16.01
CA ASN A 73 -7.52 -25.32 -15.31
C ASN A 73 -6.04 -25.65 -15.51
N ILE A 74 -5.31 -25.75 -14.41
CA ILE A 74 -3.87 -25.93 -14.37
C ILE A 74 -3.54 -27.26 -13.70
N ILE A 75 -2.64 -28.02 -14.30
CA ILE A 75 -2.06 -29.23 -13.72
C ILE A 75 -0.55 -29.02 -13.60
N VAL A 76 -0.05 -29.04 -12.37
CA VAL A 76 1.38 -28.96 -12.07
C VAL A 76 1.93 -30.38 -11.97
N ALA A 77 2.98 -30.67 -12.75
CA ALA A 77 3.70 -31.92 -12.65
C ALA A 77 4.35 -32.07 -11.25
N SER A 78 4.54 -33.31 -10.81
CA SER A 78 5.04 -33.60 -9.45
C SER A 78 6.48 -33.13 -9.20
N ASP A 79 7.25 -32.91 -10.25
CA ASP A 79 8.60 -32.33 -10.22
C ASP A 79 8.59 -30.79 -10.26
N PHE A 80 7.40 -30.19 -10.41
CA PHE A 80 7.20 -28.76 -10.63
C PHE A 80 7.88 -28.21 -11.89
N GLU A 81 8.38 -29.04 -12.79
CA GLU A 81 9.08 -28.58 -14.01
C GLU A 81 8.11 -28.14 -15.10
N THR A 82 6.91 -28.72 -15.12
CA THR A 82 5.91 -28.43 -16.15
C THR A 82 4.56 -28.07 -15.53
N LEU A 83 3.97 -27.02 -16.06
CA LEU A 83 2.62 -26.57 -15.78
C LEU A 83 1.79 -26.74 -17.06
N THR A 84 0.74 -27.56 -17.01
CA THR A 84 -0.17 -27.76 -18.15
C THR A 84 -1.44 -26.96 -17.96
N VAL A 85 -1.76 -26.09 -18.92
CA VAL A 85 -2.89 -25.15 -18.86
C VAL A 85 -3.97 -25.52 -19.85
N THR A 86 -5.22 -25.51 -19.42
CA THR A 86 -6.41 -25.52 -20.29
C THR A 86 -7.25 -24.29 -20.01
N MET A 87 -7.39 -23.41 -21.01
CA MET A 87 -8.21 -22.21 -20.94
C MET A 87 -9.65 -22.52 -21.35
N ARG A 88 -10.64 -21.90 -20.70
CA ARG A 88 -12.07 -22.06 -20.98
C ARG A 88 -12.80 -20.72 -20.93
N ASN A 89 -13.91 -20.60 -21.66
CA ASN A 89 -14.80 -19.43 -21.60
C ASN A 89 -16.20 -19.82 -21.04
N PRO A 90 -17.10 -18.86 -20.77
CA PRO A 90 -18.42 -19.14 -20.20
C PRO A 90 -19.36 -19.90 -21.14
N LYS A 91 -19.03 -19.96 -22.45
CA LYS A 91 -19.78 -20.74 -23.45
C LYS A 91 -19.38 -22.21 -23.47
N GLY A 92 -18.35 -22.61 -22.71
CA GLY A 92 -17.85 -23.98 -22.65
C GLY A 92 -16.76 -24.29 -23.69
N ASP A 93 -16.36 -23.32 -24.50
CA ASP A 93 -15.21 -23.48 -25.41
C ASP A 93 -13.94 -23.68 -24.59
N HIS A 94 -13.01 -24.48 -25.11
CA HIS A 94 -11.76 -24.79 -24.42
C HIS A 94 -10.57 -24.89 -25.39
N SER A 95 -9.39 -24.53 -24.89
CA SER A 95 -8.13 -24.76 -25.60
C SER A 95 -7.78 -26.26 -25.55
N LYS A 96 -6.84 -26.68 -26.39
CA LYS A 96 -6.07 -27.89 -26.08
C LYS A 96 -5.20 -27.64 -24.84
N PRO A 97 -4.79 -28.69 -24.10
CA PRO A 97 -3.79 -28.55 -23.04
C PRO A 97 -2.49 -27.97 -23.59
N MET A 98 -1.97 -26.95 -22.93
CA MET A 98 -0.74 -26.24 -23.32
C MET A 98 0.31 -26.46 -22.23
N PRO A 99 1.44 -27.13 -22.53
CA PRO A 99 2.53 -27.27 -21.58
C PRO A 99 3.33 -25.96 -21.52
N LEU A 100 3.65 -25.55 -20.30
CA LEU A 100 4.52 -24.41 -19.98
C LEU A 100 5.66 -24.94 -19.12
N ASP A 101 6.89 -24.59 -19.50
CA ASP A 101 8.10 -25.04 -18.83
C ASP A 101 8.49 -24.05 -17.73
N ARG A 102 8.98 -24.59 -16.61
CA ARG A 102 9.49 -23.78 -15.51
C ARG A 102 10.72 -22.99 -15.97
N GLN A 103 10.64 -21.68 -15.82
CA GLN A 103 11.73 -20.74 -16.10
C GLN A 103 12.52 -20.39 -14.85
N TYR A 104 11.84 -20.35 -13.71
CA TYR A 104 12.43 -20.07 -12.41
C TYR A 104 11.65 -20.79 -11.31
N GLY A 105 12.37 -21.28 -10.31
CA GLY A 105 11.79 -21.89 -9.12
C GLY A 105 12.68 -21.62 -7.92
N ASN A 106 12.10 -21.02 -6.89
CA ASN A 106 12.73 -20.86 -5.59
C ASN A 106 11.73 -21.30 -4.52
N PHE A 107 12.14 -22.29 -3.73
CA PHE A 107 11.33 -22.92 -2.68
C PHE A 107 11.16 -22.03 -1.43
N GLY A 108 11.89 -20.91 -1.35
CA GLY A 108 11.65 -19.88 -0.34
C GLY A 108 10.37 -19.08 -0.60
N GLU A 109 9.70 -18.68 0.47
CA GLU A 109 8.68 -17.63 0.40
C GLU A 109 9.35 -16.34 -0.08
N VAL A 110 8.81 -15.80 -1.16
CA VAL A 110 9.25 -14.53 -1.72
C VAL A 110 8.26 -13.49 -1.21
N PRO A 111 8.67 -12.59 -0.29
CA PRO A 111 7.74 -11.75 0.47
C PRO A 111 6.97 -10.74 -0.40
N SER A 112 7.47 -10.42 -1.60
CA SER A 112 6.81 -9.53 -2.57
C SER A 112 7.48 -9.71 -3.93
N THR A 113 6.71 -9.86 -5.01
CA THR A 113 7.23 -9.95 -6.40
C THR A 113 6.66 -8.81 -7.24
N SER A 114 7.53 -8.08 -7.94
CA SER A 114 7.14 -7.05 -8.89
C SER A 114 7.16 -7.57 -10.32
N VAL A 115 6.13 -7.28 -11.11
CA VAL A 115 6.06 -7.63 -12.53
C VAL A 115 5.73 -6.40 -13.36
N TYR A 116 6.59 -6.10 -14.33
CA TYR A 116 6.40 -5.01 -15.28
C TYR A 116 6.12 -5.60 -16.65
N THR A 117 5.13 -5.05 -17.34
CA THR A 117 4.84 -5.43 -18.73
C THR A 117 4.93 -4.23 -19.63
N GLY A 118 5.27 -4.48 -20.89
CA GLY A 118 5.45 -3.42 -21.87
C GLY A 118 5.47 -3.96 -23.28
N LYS A 119 6.09 -3.17 -24.16
CA LYS A 119 6.26 -3.48 -25.58
C LYS A 119 7.73 -3.44 -25.95
N LEU A 120 8.20 -4.48 -26.64
CA LEU A 120 9.48 -4.50 -27.31
C LEU A 120 9.32 -4.15 -28.78
N ASN A 121 10.10 -3.15 -29.19
CA ASN A 121 10.38 -2.87 -30.59
C ASN A 121 11.89 -2.95 -30.78
N TRP A 122 12.34 -3.95 -31.54
CA TRP A 122 13.74 -4.15 -31.86
C TRP A 122 13.89 -4.49 -33.34
N LEU A 123 14.14 -3.44 -34.13
CA LEU A 123 14.28 -3.52 -35.59
C LEU A 123 13.12 -4.31 -36.22
N LYS A 124 13.45 -5.29 -37.07
CA LYS A 124 12.49 -6.24 -37.66
C LYS A 124 12.26 -7.48 -36.80
N ASN A 125 13.08 -7.68 -35.77
CA ASN A 125 13.12 -8.92 -35.01
C ASN A 125 12.02 -8.99 -33.96
N ALA A 126 11.67 -7.87 -33.34
CA ALA A 126 10.51 -7.73 -32.47
C ALA A 126 9.72 -6.47 -32.85
N GLN A 127 8.43 -6.65 -33.16
CA GLN A 127 7.51 -5.60 -33.56
C GLN A 127 6.28 -5.63 -32.67
N ASN A 128 6.23 -4.69 -31.73
CA ASN A 128 5.15 -4.55 -30.75
C ASN A 128 4.91 -5.84 -29.92
N GLU A 129 5.97 -6.58 -29.64
CA GLU A 129 5.92 -7.82 -28.85
C GLU A 129 5.80 -7.52 -27.36
N MET A 130 5.03 -8.30 -26.62
CA MET A 130 4.94 -8.14 -25.17
C MET A 130 6.26 -8.52 -24.49
N ILE A 131 6.72 -7.66 -23.58
CA ILE A 131 7.76 -8.01 -22.60
C ILE A 131 7.13 -8.16 -21.23
N THR A 132 7.65 -9.10 -20.46
CA THR A 132 7.33 -9.32 -19.05
C THR A 132 8.64 -9.37 -18.27
N LEU A 133 8.92 -8.35 -17.48
CA LEU A 133 10.04 -8.29 -16.55
C LEU A 133 9.53 -8.68 -15.17
N VAL A 134 10.11 -9.72 -14.58
CA VAL A 134 9.75 -10.24 -13.25
C VAL A 134 10.94 -10.04 -12.31
N ILE A 135 10.70 -9.31 -11.23
CA ILE A 135 11.66 -9.03 -10.17
C ILE A 135 11.14 -9.72 -8.91
N PRO A 136 11.66 -10.89 -8.55
CA PRO A 136 11.19 -11.66 -7.41
C PRO A 136 11.24 -10.91 -6.10
N VAL A 137 12.25 -10.09 -5.79
CA VAL A 137 12.38 -9.45 -4.46
C VAL A 137 12.55 -7.95 -4.62
N ASP A 138 13.72 -7.53 -5.10
CA ASP A 138 14.08 -6.13 -5.27
C ASP A 138 15.26 -6.01 -6.26
N ILE A 139 15.58 -4.79 -6.69
CA ILE A 139 16.76 -4.51 -7.50
C ILE A 139 17.97 -4.31 -6.59
N SER A 140 18.78 -5.35 -6.47
CA SER A 140 20.08 -5.30 -5.80
C SER A 140 21.09 -6.17 -6.52
N ASN A 141 22.39 -5.90 -6.32
CA ASN A 141 23.43 -6.69 -6.94
C ASN A 141 23.32 -8.17 -6.52
N GLY A 142 23.20 -9.06 -7.51
CA GLY A 142 23.02 -10.49 -7.28
C GLY A 142 21.56 -10.93 -7.11
N ALA A 143 20.59 -10.02 -7.05
CA ALA A 143 19.18 -10.38 -7.03
C ALA A 143 18.74 -10.94 -8.39
N HIS A 144 17.87 -11.96 -8.35
CA HIS A 144 17.36 -12.58 -9.56
C HIS A 144 16.48 -11.62 -10.37
N VAL A 145 16.54 -11.73 -11.70
CA VAL A 145 15.66 -11.04 -12.63
C VAL A 145 15.30 -11.97 -13.79
N GLY A 146 14.01 -11.99 -14.14
CA GLY A 146 13.49 -12.69 -15.31
C GLY A 146 12.99 -11.70 -16.35
N LEU A 147 13.42 -11.81 -17.61
CA LEU A 147 12.85 -11.07 -18.73
C LEU A 147 12.34 -12.05 -19.78
N TYR A 148 11.05 -11.96 -20.08
CA TYR A 148 10.36 -12.90 -20.95
C TYR A 148 9.65 -12.17 -22.08
N TYR A 149 9.94 -12.58 -23.31
CA TYR A 149 9.28 -12.07 -24.50
C TYR A 149 9.33 -13.10 -25.62
N GLU A 150 8.82 -12.75 -26.79
CA GLU A 150 9.02 -13.51 -28.00
C GLU A 150 9.52 -12.64 -29.15
N TRP A 151 10.22 -13.26 -30.09
CA TRP A 151 10.61 -12.63 -31.34
C TRP A 151 9.46 -12.68 -32.34
N THR A 152 9.16 -11.57 -33.01
CA THR A 152 8.38 -11.59 -34.25
C THR A 152 9.06 -12.51 -35.27
N VAL A 153 10.39 -12.36 -35.40
CA VAL A 153 11.27 -13.26 -36.15
C VAL A 153 12.69 -13.20 -35.56
N ASP A 154 13.24 -14.34 -35.16
CA ASP A 154 14.59 -14.39 -34.62
C ASP A 154 15.68 -14.23 -35.71
N SER A 155 16.95 -14.21 -35.32
CA SER A 155 18.07 -14.08 -36.26
C SER A 155 18.22 -15.26 -37.23
N ALA A 156 17.65 -16.42 -36.90
CA ALA A 156 17.60 -17.62 -37.75
C ALA A 156 16.34 -17.66 -38.64
N GLY A 157 15.46 -16.67 -38.57
CA GLY A 157 14.22 -16.61 -39.36
C GLY A 157 13.03 -17.34 -38.72
N VAL A 158 13.16 -17.82 -37.49
CA VAL A 158 12.08 -18.51 -36.76
C VAL A 158 11.11 -17.47 -36.20
N LYS A 159 9.84 -17.59 -36.58
CA LYS A 159 8.78 -16.68 -36.12
C LYS A 159 8.26 -17.09 -34.74
N LYS A 160 7.87 -16.10 -33.93
CA LYS A 160 7.23 -16.29 -32.61
C LYS A 160 8.02 -17.22 -31.70
N LYS A 161 9.34 -17.10 -31.71
CA LYS A 161 10.19 -17.90 -30.82
C LYS A 161 10.27 -17.19 -29.48
N ASN A 162 9.93 -17.91 -28.40
CA ASN A 162 10.11 -17.38 -27.05
C ASN A 162 11.59 -17.12 -26.77
N HIS A 163 11.88 -16.02 -26.09
CA HIS A 163 13.20 -15.62 -25.63
C HIS A 163 13.10 -15.29 -24.15
N TYR A 164 13.65 -16.17 -23.33
CA TYR A 164 13.53 -16.14 -21.88
C TYR A 164 14.91 -15.98 -21.27
N ILE A 165 15.05 -14.95 -20.44
CA ILE A 165 16.29 -14.60 -19.77
C ILE A 165 16.04 -14.74 -18.28
N ASN A 166 16.83 -15.57 -17.60
CA ASN A 166 16.80 -15.75 -16.15
C ASN A 166 18.22 -15.57 -15.65
N THR A 167 18.48 -14.46 -14.96
CA THR A 167 19.84 -14.05 -14.58
C THR A 167 19.78 -13.21 -13.29
N ILE A 168 20.84 -12.48 -12.99
CA ILE A 168 20.95 -11.60 -11.83
C ILE A 168 21.23 -10.16 -12.25
N PHE A 169 20.74 -9.21 -11.46
CA PHE A 169 21.12 -7.81 -11.56
C PHE A 169 22.60 -7.60 -11.19
N ARG A 170 23.22 -6.66 -11.89
CA ARG A 170 24.59 -6.18 -11.70
C ARG A 170 24.62 -4.66 -11.79
N GLU A 171 25.72 -4.07 -11.35
CA GLU A 171 25.98 -2.64 -11.42
C GLU A 171 24.82 -1.79 -10.85
N VAL A 172 24.17 -2.29 -9.80
CA VAL A 172 23.03 -1.61 -9.20
C VAL A 172 23.48 -0.35 -8.48
N THR A 173 22.89 0.78 -8.84
CA THR A 173 23.16 2.11 -8.27
C THR A 173 21.86 2.85 -8.02
N THR A 174 21.75 3.49 -6.86
CA THR A 174 20.70 4.48 -6.59
C THR A 174 21.14 5.84 -7.11
N LEU A 175 20.32 6.46 -7.96
CA LEU A 175 20.56 7.77 -8.53
C LEU A 175 20.16 8.88 -7.53
N PRO A 176 20.67 10.12 -7.69
CA PRO A 176 20.35 11.21 -6.76
C PRO A 176 18.86 11.56 -6.64
N ASN A 177 18.04 11.18 -7.62
CA ASN A 177 16.60 11.38 -7.64
C ASN A 177 15.81 10.22 -7.01
N GLY A 178 16.46 9.25 -6.37
CA GLY A 178 15.81 8.09 -5.76
C GLY A 178 15.70 6.87 -6.68
N ASP A 179 15.73 7.08 -8.01
CA ASP A 179 15.66 6.00 -9.00
C ASP A 179 16.73 4.93 -8.76
N VAL A 180 16.34 3.66 -8.92
CA VAL A 180 17.27 2.54 -8.83
C VAL A 180 17.56 2.03 -10.24
N LYS A 181 18.83 2.07 -10.61
CA LYS A 181 19.31 1.59 -11.89
C LYS A 181 20.08 0.29 -11.71
N GLY A 182 19.88 -0.68 -12.60
CA GLY A 182 20.61 -1.94 -12.63
C GLY A 182 20.73 -2.51 -14.04
N THR A 183 21.73 -3.34 -14.27
CA THR A 183 21.97 -4.00 -15.56
C THR A 183 21.91 -5.52 -15.43
N PHE A 184 21.57 -6.19 -16.53
CA PHE A 184 21.72 -7.64 -16.67
C PHE A 184 21.89 -8.01 -18.15
N ASP A 185 22.33 -9.23 -18.44
CA ASP A 185 22.60 -9.67 -19.80
C ASP A 185 22.22 -11.14 -20.01
N ASP A 186 22.06 -11.54 -21.26
CA ASP A 186 21.88 -12.93 -21.71
C ASP A 186 23.11 -13.46 -22.47
N GLY A 187 24.26 -12.79 -22.34
CA GLY A 187 25.48 -13.05 -23.10
C GLY A 187 25.49 -12.50 -24.53
N VAL A 188 24.37 -11.97 -25.05
CA VAL A 188 24.27 -11.37 -26.38
C VAL A 188 23.79 -9.92 -26.30
N TYR A 189 22.76 -9.68 -25.50
CA TYR A 189 22.15 -8.39 -25.26
C TYR A 189 22.37 -7.98 -23.81
N THR A 190 22.70 -6.71 -23.60
CA THR A 190 22.71 -6.07 -22.28
C THR A 190 21.44 -5.24 -22.14
N PHE A 191 20.79 -5.42 -21.00
CA PHE A 191 19.59 -4.71 -20.61
C PHE A 191 19.93 -3.78 -19.46
N GLU A 192 19.44 -2.56 -19.57
CA GLU A 192 19.51 -1.56 -18.51
C GLU A 192 18.09 -1.28 -18.04
N VAL A 193 17.86 -1.46 -16.74
CA VAL A 193 16.58 -1.16 -16.10
C VAL A 193 16.79 0.03 -15.17
N THR A 194 15.93 1.03 -15.32
CA THR A 194 15.80 2.11 -14.35
C THR A 194 14.40 2.03 -13.77
N MET A 195 14.33 1.79 -12.48
CA MET A 195 13.11 1.93 -11.71
C MET A 195 13.01 3.35 -11.25
N HIS A 196 12.00 4.05 -11.78
CA HIS A 196 11.74 5.40 -11.35
C HIS A 196 11.09 5.37 -9.96
N ASP A 197 11.64 6.18 -9.05
CA ASP A 197 10.98 6.49 -7.80
C ASP A 197 9.93 7.57 -8.08
N ASP A 198 8.92 7.21 -8.86
CA ASP A 198 7.80 8.09 -9.20
C ASP A 198 6.85 8.28 -8.00
N GLN A 199 7.08 7.54 -6.90
CA GLN A 199 6.31 7.66 -5.68
C GLN A 199 6.73 8.94 -4.94
N GLN A 200 5.94 10.00 -5.09
CA GLN A 200 6.12 11.13 -4.20
C GLN A 200 5.54 10.79 -2.84
N VAL A 201 6.42 10.76 -1.84
CA VAL A 201 6.03 10.84 -0.44
C VAL A 201 6.03 12.31 -0.04
N THR A 202 4.97 12.76 0.64
CA THR A 202 4.95 14.12 1.21
C THR A 202 4.18 14.10 2.53
N ALA A 203 4.76 14.73 3.54
CA ALA A 203 4.20 14.79 4.87
C ALA A 203 4.03 16.24 5.32
N LEU A 204 2.90 16.49 5.97
CA LEU A 204 2.60 17.75 6.64
C LEU A 204 2.39 17.49 8.13
N ILE A 205 3.26 18.02 8.97
CA ILE A 205 3.10 17.97 10.43
C ILE A 205 2.70 19.35 10.93
N VAL A 206 1.57 19.43 11.63
CA VAL A 206 1.00 20.69 12.11
C VAL A 206 0.66 20.59 13.58
N ARG A 207 1.13 21.56 14.35
CA ARG A 207 0.80 21.71 15.76
C ARG A 207 0.12 23.05 16.03
N PHE A 208 -1.02 23.02 16.69
CA PHE A 208 -1.82 24.20 17.06
C PHE A 208 -1.71 24.50 18.56
N SER A 209 -0.53 24.92 19.03
CA SER A 209 -0.37 25.39 20.42
C SER A 209 0.93 26.18 20.64
N ALA A 210 0.95 27.00 21.70
CA ALA A 210 2.14 27.62 22.24
C ALA A 210 2.70 26.77 23.41
N GLY A 211 3.98 26.38 23.37
CA GLY A 211 4.63 25.61 24.44
C GLY A 211 5.77 24.71 23.95
N THR A 212 6.40 23.95 24.86
CA THR A 212 7.41 22.94 24.51
C THR A 212 6.78 21.77 23.74
N ASP A 213 7.58 21.17 22.85
CA ASP A 213 7.11 20.12 21.96
C ASP A 213 8.06 18.94 21.86
N HIS A 214 7.51 17.78 22.20
CA HIS A 214 8.17 16.50 22.08
C HIS A 214 7.32 15.48 21.30
N GLY A 215 6.13 15.86 20.82
CA GLY A 215 5.27 15.00 20.01
C GLY A 215 5.63 15.03 18.53
N THR A 216 5.71 16.23 17.93
CA THR A 216 6.07 16.38 16.52
C THR A 216 7.44 15.80 16.17
N PRO A 217 8.50 15.93 17.00
CA PRO A 217 9.78 15.28 16.73
C PRO A 217 9.69 13.75 16.63
N LEU A 218 8.82 13.10 17.41
CA LEU A 218 8.63 11.63 17.32
C LEU A 218 8.04 11.23 15.98
N VAL A 219 7.08 12.00 15.47
CA VAL A 219 6.45 11.75 14.17
C VAL A 219 7.44 12.04 13.03
N GLN A 220 8.18 13.13 13.12
CA GLN A 220 9.22 13.46 12.14
C GLN A 220 10.32 12.39 12.09
N ASP A 221 10.77 11.91 13.24
CA ASP A 221 11.76 10.83 13.33
C ASP A 221 11.21 9.51 12.77
N MET A 222 9.95 9.19 13.05
CA MET A 222 9.28 8.01 12.48
C MET A 222 9.29 8.07 10.95
N LEU A 223 8.92 9.19 10.35
CA LEU A 223 8.90 9.34 8.89
C LEU A 223 10.31 9.26 8.30
N THR A 224 11.25 10.06 8.82
CA THR A 224 12.56 10.26 8.19
C THR A 224 13.59 9.19 8.53
N LYS A 225 13.56 8.65 9.75
CA LYS A 225 14.55 7.65 10.21
C LYS A 225 14.06 6.21 10.10
N HIS A 226 12.75 6.00 9.98
CA HIS A 226 12.18 4.64 10.02
C HIS A 226 11.34 4.30 8.77
N LEU A 227 10.77 5.28 8.08
CA LEU A 227 9.91 5.05 6.92
C LEU A 227 10.47 5.60 5.60
N GLY A 228 11.71 6.10 5.61
CA GLY A 228 12.44 6.46 4.40
C GLY A 228 12.05 7.80 3.75
N PHE A 229 11.25 8.64 4.42
CA PHE A 229 10.95 9.99 3.91
C PHE A 229 12.23 10.83 3.90
N ALA A 230 12.51 11.57 2.81
CA ALA A 230 13.57 12.55 2.86
C ALA A 230 13.15 13.72 3.75
N GLN A 231 14.13 14.41 4.34
CA GLN A 231 13.86 15.60 5.16
C GLN A 231 13.13 16.70 4.36
N SER A 232 13.37 16.78 3.04
CA SER A 232 12.71 17.70 2.12
C SER A 232 11.22 17.41 1.94
N ASP A 233 10.79 16.19 2.22
CA ASP A 233 9.43 15.71 1.97
C ASP A 233 8.53 15.93 3.19
N VAL A 234 9.10 16.39 4.31
CA VAL A 234 8.40 16.58 5.58
C VAL A 234 8.38 18.06 5.96
N GLU A 235 7.24 18.72 5.76
CA GLU A 235 7.03 20.09 6.23
C GLU A 235 6.48 20.08 7.67
N VAL A 236 7.09 20.87 8.55
CA VAL A 236 6.71 20.98 9.97
C VAL A 236 6.31 22.41 10.32
N TYR A 237 5.11 22.59 10.88
CA TYR A 237 4.57 23.89 11.26
C TYR A 237 4.09 23.94 12.70
N PHE A 238 4.53 24.99 13.39
CA PHE A 238 4.05 25.40 14.71
C PHE A 238 3.16 26.63 14.53
N LEU A 239 1.86 26.45 14.65
CA LEU A 239 0.88 27.48 14.35
C LEU A 239 0.32 28.07 15.65
N ASP A 240 0.66 29.35 15.87
CA ASP A 240 0.32 30.11 17.06
C ASP A 240 -1.14 30.57 17.05
N LEU A 241 -1.93 30.05 17.98
CA LEU A 241 -3.35 30.37 18.15
C LEU A 241 -3.62 31.67 18.93
N SER A 242 -2.60 32.32 19.50
CA SER A 242 -2.79 33.57 20.25
C SER A 242 -3.21 34.75 19.36
N LYS A 243 -3.00 34.64 18.04
CA LYS A 243 -3.35 35.66 17.06
C LYS A 243 -4.76 35.44 16.53
N GLN A 244 -5.67 36.37 16.82
CA GLN A 244 -7.03 36.35 16.29
C GLN A 244 -7.07 36.83 14.83
N GLY A 245 -8.02 36.29 14.06
CA GLY A 245 -8.37 36.82 12.74
C GLY A 245 -9.21 38.10 12.86
N ALA A 246 -9.36 38.82 11.75
CA ALA A 246 -10.35 39.89 11.69
C ALA A 246 -11.78 39.31 11.83
N SER A 247 -12.75 40.14 12.20
CA SER A 247 -14.15 39.70 12.39
C SER A 247 -14.66 38.91 11.17
N GLY A 248 -15.11 37.68 11.41
CA GLY A 248 -15.61 36.77 10.37
C GLY A 248 -14.54 36.05 9.54
N GLN A 249 -13.25 36.19 9.86
CA GLN A 249 -12.16 35.48 9.21
C GLN A 249 -11.54 34.42 10.12
N ASP A 250 -11.01 33.37 9.52
CA ASP A 250 -10.22 32.36 10.23
C ASP A 250 -9.01 33.00 10.93
N PRO A 251 -8.59 32.49 12.11
CA PRO A 251 -7.30 32.82 12.67
C PRO A 251 -6.16 32.57 11.65
N PRO A 252 -5.09 33.39 11.62
CA PRO A 252 -3.98 33.21 10.68
C PRO A 252 -3.36 31.81 10.69
N ALA A 253 -3.32 31.16 11.87
CA ALA A 253 -2.93 29.77 12.03
C ALA A 253 -3.81 28.82 11.18
N VAL A 254 -5.13 28.92 11.32
CA VAL A 254 -6.09 28.10 10.58
C VAL A 254 -6.01 28.39 9.07
N ALA A 255 -5.90 29.66 8.67
CA ALA A 255 -5.74 30.02 7.26
C ALA A 255 -4.46 29.42 6.63
N THR A 256 -3.35 29.46 7.36
CA THR A 256 -2.07 28.86 6.92
C THR A 256 -2.19 27.35 6.75
N PHE A 257 -2.82 26.68 7.72
CA PHE A 257 -3.13 25.25 7.62
C PHE A 257 -3.95 24.93 6.37
N LYS A 258 -5.03 25.69 6.12
CA LYS A 258 -5.89 25.46 4.95
C LYS A 258 -5.11 25.50 3.63
N ILE A 259 -4.21 26.47 3.47
CA ILE A 259 -3.35 26.61 2.29
C ILE A 259 -2.43 25.39 2.14
N LYS A 260 -1.74 25.02 3.23
CA LYS A 260 -0.77 23.91 3.22
C LYS A 260 -1.42 22.55 2.99
N PHE A 261 -2.55 22.31 3.64
CA PHE A 261 -3.33 21.09 3.44
C PHE A 261 -3.85 20.99 2.00
N THR A 262 -4.34 22.09 1.42
CA THR A 262 -4.77 22.09 0.01
C THR A 262 -3.61 21.78 -0.93
N ALA A 263 -2.45 22.40 -0.72
CA ALA A 263 -1.25 22.18 -1.53
C ALA A 263 -0.82 20.70 -1.50
N LEU A 264 -0.82 20.09 -0.31
CA LEU A 264 -0.49 18.67 -0.11
C LEU A 264 -1.36 17.75 -0.98
N LEU A 265 -2.66 18.05 -1.10
CA LEU A 265 -3.61 17.25 -1.88
C LEU A 265 -3.47 17.49 -3.39
N THR A 266 -3.36 18.75 -3.82
CA THR A 266 -3.34 19.10 -5.26
C THR A 266 -2.11 18.61 -6.00
N GLY A 267 -0.99 18.41 -5.30
CA GLY A 267 0.26 17.89 -5.87
C GLY A 267 0.30 16.37 -6.07
N ALA A 268 -0.73 15.62 -5.67
CA ALA A 268 -0.68 14.15 -5.67
C ALA A 268 -1.16 13.49 -6.98
N SER A 269 -0.59 12.33 -7.29
CA SER A 269 -0.95 11.44 -8.39
C SER A 269 -1.07 9.99 -7.92
N ALA A 270 -1.83 9.15 -8.62
CA ALA A 270 -2.01 7.74 -8.23
C ALA A 270 -0.65 7.04 -8.01
N GLY A 271 -0.53 6.30 -6.90
CA GLY A 271 0.74 5.71 -6.43
C GLY A 271 1.44 6.56 -5.36
N ASP A 272 1.12 7.84 -5.23
CA ASP A 272 1.71 8.72 -4.22
C ASP A 272 1.23 8.40 -2.80
N VAL A 273 2.04 8.81 -1.82
CA VAL A 273 1.72 8.74 -0.39
C VAL A 273 1.71 10.15 0.20
N ARG A 274 0.63 10.47 0.93
CA ARG A 274 0.43 11.73 1.65
C ARG A 274 0.17 11.41 3.12
N PHE A 275 0.96 12.03 3.98
CA PHE A 275 0.80 11.91 5.42
C PHE A 275 0.47 13.27 6.03
N VAL A 276 -0.47 13.29 6.96
CA VAL A 276 -0.75 14.50 7.77
C VAL A 276 -0.78 14.11 9.23
N TYR A 277 0.02 14.80 10.04
CA TYR A 277 -0.14 14.77 11.49
C TYR A 277 -0.71 16.11 11.97
N ILE A 278 -1.83 16.05 12.68
CA ILE A 278 -2.50 17.22 13.27
C ILE A 278 -2.51 17.09 14.78
N ASP A 279 -1.72 17.93 15.45
CA ASP A 279 -1.74 18.12 16.90
C ASP A 279 -2.66 19.30 17.25
N ASP A 280 -3.94 18.99 17.34
CA ASP A 280 -5.00 19.80 17.94
C ASP A 280 -5.58 19.03 19.14
N VAL A 281 -5.08 19.33 20.33
CA VAL A 281 -5.46 18.66 21.59
C VAL A 281 -6.92 18.92 21.97
N THR A 282 -7.51 19.99 21.41
CA THR A 282 -8.89 20.38 21.70
C THR A 282 -9.91 19.77 20.74
N GLY A 283 -9.47 19.30 19.57
CA GLY A 283 -10.32 18.86 18.46
C GLY A 283 -11.19 19.96 17.85
N ASN A 284 -11.06 21.21 18.29
CA ASN A 284 -11.96 22.33 17.96
C ASN A 284 -11.34 23.38 17.03
N VAL A 285 -10.04 23.27 16.73
CA VAL A 285 -9.33 24.23 15.88
C VAL A 285 -9.53 23.89 14.42
N VAL A 286 -9.44 22.60 14.09
CA VAL A 286 -9.55 22.11 12.71
C VAL A 286 -10.98 21.64 12.44
N ASN A 287 -11.65 22.31 11.51
CA ASN A 287 -12.99 21.95 11.09
C ASN A 287 -13.00 20.72 10.17
N GLY A 288 -13.50 19.58 10.67
CA GLY A 288 -13.56 18.31 9.94
C GLY A 288 -14.40 18.36 8.65
N VAL A 289 -15.50 19.13 8.62
CA VAL A 289 -16.31 19.35 7.39
C VAL A 289 -15.47 19.99 6.29
N TRP A 290 -14.68 21.02 6.65
CA TRP A 290 -13.81 21.68 5.68
C TRP A 290 -12.72 20.74 5.17
N VAL A 291 -12.08 19.97 6.06
CA VAL A 291 -11.05 19.00 5.66
C VAL A 291 -11.64 17.96 4.70
N GLY A 292 -12.77 17.33 5.05
CA GLY A 292 -13.43 16.34 4.21
C GLY A 292 -13.87 16.92 2.85
N GLY A 293 -14.45 18.13 2.84
CA GLY A 293 -14.82 18.83 1.62
C GLY A 293 -13.62 19.11 0.71
N THR A 294 -12.49 19.51 1.29
CA THR A 294 -11.24 19.80 0.56
C THR A 294 -10.66 18.52 -0.05
N ILE A 295 -10.66 17.41 0.71
CA ILE A 295 -10.26 16.10 0.18
C ILE A 295 -11.13 15.72 -1.01
N ARG A 296 -12.46 15.76 -0.87
CA ARG A 296 -13.39 15.41 -1.96
C ARG A 296 -13.20 16.27 -3.21
N GLN A 297 -12.81 17.53 -3.03
CA GLN A 297 -12.60 18.46 -4.13
C GLN A 297 -11.29 18.23 -4.88
N TYR A 298 -10.19 17.92 -4.18
CA TYR A 298 -8.85 17.97 -4.77
C TYR A 298 -8.12 16.64 -4.81
N PHE A 299 -8.52 15.65 -4.01
CA PHE A 299 -7.76 14.43 -3.84
C PHE A 299 -8.05 13.41 -4.94
N LYS A 300 -7.00 12.91 -5.59
CA LYS A 300 -7.12 11.99 -6.73
C LYS A 300 -7.26 10.54 -6.25
N PRO A 301 -8.02 9.69 -6.98
CA PRO A 301 -8.04 8.26 -6.73
C PRO A 301 -6.64 7.63 -6.83
N GLY A 302 -6.40 6.60 -6.01
CA GLY A 302 -5.15 5.83 -6.04
C GLY A 302 -3.99 6.44 -5.24
N VAL A 303 -4.21 7.53 -4.51
CA VAL A 303 -3.24 8.12 -3.58
C VAL A 303 -3.53 7.62 -2.16
N ASN A 304 -2.51 7.22 -1.40
CA ASN A 304 -2.64 6.93 0.02
C ASN A 304 -2.58 8.23 0.84
N LEU A 305 -3.74 8.71 1.33
CA LEU A 305 -3.79 9.76 2.35
C LEU A 305 -4.03 9.16 3.72
N THR A 306 -3.02 9.26 4.57
CA THR A 306 -3.13 8.89 5.98
C THR A 306 -3.05 10.13 6.85
N MET A 307 -4.07 10.32 7.67
CA MET A 307 -4.15 11.37 8.67
C MET A 307 -4.02 10.75 10.05
N VAL A 308 -3.10 11.26 10.85
CA VAL A 308 -2.98 10.92 12.26
C VAL A 308 -3.30 12.17 13.06
N THR A 309 -4.16 12.07 14.05
CA THR A 309 -4.61 13.24 14.81
C THR A 309 -4.56 12.99 16.31
N SER A 310 -4.17 14.03 17.04
CA SER A 310 -4.16 14.02 18.51
C SER A 310 -5.57 13.96 19.09
N SER A 311 -6.59 14.37 18.35
CA SER A 311 -8.01 14.25 18.71
C SER A 311 -8.83 13.95 17.46
N CYS A 312 -9.98 13.27 17.58
CA CYS A 312 -10.85 13.05 16.43
C CYS A 312 -11.30 14.40 15.85
N LEU A 313 -11.32 14.51 14.52
CA LEU A 313 -11.85 15.69 13.84
C LEU A 313 -13.38 15.57 13.80
N PHE A 314 -14.07 16.47 14.49
CA PHE A 314 -15.54 16.49 14.60
C PHE A 314 -16.26 16.35 13.23
N ASN A 315 -17.43 15.69 13.28
CA ASN A 315 -18.44 15.50 12.22
C ASN A 315 -18.14 16.20 10.88
N GLY A 316 -17.69 15.43 9.89
CA GLY A 316 -17.63 15.89 8.49
C GLY A 316 -16.42 15.42 7.67
N LEU A 317 -15.38 14.88 8.31
CA LEU A 317 -14.22 14.35 7.60
C LEU A 317 -14.60 13.14 6.73
N LEU A 318 -15.43 12.25 7.28
CA LEU A 318 -15.90 11.01 6.64
C LEU A 318 -17.43 10.96 6.78
N ASP A 319 -18.10 11.84 6.04
CA ASP A 319 -19.55 11.99 5.98
C ASP A 319 -20.20 10.73 5.36
N PRO A 320 -21.05 9.96 6.07
CA PRO A 320 -21.66 8.75 5.53
C PRO A 320 -22.44 8.96 4.22
N SER A 321 -22.90 10.19 3.95
CA SER A 321 -23.60 10.56 2.73
C SER A 321 -22.68 10.95 1.56
N ALA A 322 -21.38 11.16 1.82
CA ALA A 322 -20.40 11.61 0.84
C ALA A 322 -19.03 10.92 1.03
N PRO A 323 -18.79 9.76 0.35
CA PRO A 323 -17.53 9.04 0.41
C PRO A 323 -16.31 9.93 0.22
N THR A 324 -15.39 9.85 1.17
CA THR A 324 -14.20 10.70 1.23
C THR A 324 -12.97 9.80 1.32
N ALA A 325 -12.00 10.02 0.43
CA ALA A 325 -10.78 9.24 0.41
C ALA A 325 -9.90 9.58 1.62
N GLY A 326 -9.19 8.57 2.13
CA GLY A 326 -8.22 8.73 3.20
C GLY A 326 -8.54 7.87 4.42
N ILE A 327 -7.53 7.73 5.27
CA ILE A 327 -7.54 6.94 6.50
C ILE A 327 -7.28 7.89 7.65
N LEU A 328 -8.11 7.83 8.69
CA LEU A 328 -7.93 8.62 9.91
C LEU A 328 -7.57 7.70 11.07
N LEU A 329 -6.42 7.96 11.72
CA LEU A 329 -6.04 7.41 13.01
C LEU A 329 -6.10 8.52 14.06
N ALA A 330 -7.14 8.53 14.90
CA ALA A 330 -7.31 9.52 15.96
C ALA A 330 -6.97 8.94 17.34
N ALA A 331 -6.39 9.75 18.23
CA ALA A 331 -6.01 9.29 19.57
C ALA A 331 -7.20 9.07 20.53
N CYS A 332 -8.35 9.68 20.26
CA CYS A 332 -9.58 9.51 21.05
C CYS A 332 -10.82 9.74 20.19
N HIS A 333 -11.97 9.26 20.65
CA HIS A 333 -13.28 9.51 20.08
C HIS A 333 -13.66 11.02 20.16
N GLU A 334 -14.54 11.50 19.29
CA GLU A 334 -14.97 12.91 19.22
C GLU A 334 -15.71 13.41 20.46
N SER A 335 -16.25 12.52 21.30
CA SER A 335 -16.85 12.88 22.60
C SER A 335 -15.81 13.02 23.73
N GLN A 336 -14.54 12.76 23.43
CA GLN A 336 -13.42 12.77 24.37
C GLN A 336 -12.40 13.85 24.00
N ILE A 337 -11.58 14.24 24.97
CA ILE A 337 -10.47 15.16 24.77
C ILE A 337 -9.15 14.40 24.89
N ASN A 338 -8.11 14.89 24.21
CA ASN A 338 -6.81 14.26 24.32
C ASN A 338 -6.08 14.68 25.59
N ILE A 339 -5.51 13.70 26.29
CA ILE A 339 -4.66 13.91 27.47
C ILE A 339 -3.24 13.46 27.12
N ARG A 340 -2.33 14.43 27.05
CA ARG A 340 -0.89 14.14 27.02
C ARG A 340 -0.51 13.52 28.35
N ALA A 341 -0.04 12.27 28.32
CA ALA A 341 0.13 11.49 29.54
C ALA A 341 1.39 10.62 29.54
N GLN A 342 2.05 10.44 28.40
CA GLN A 342 3.27 9.67 28.32
C GLN A 342 4.47 10.59 28.58
N ASN A 343 5.27 10.29 29.61
CA ASN A 343 6.48 11.06 29.90
C ASN A 343 7.60 10.71 28.91
N VAL A 344 8.15 11.72 28.25
CA VAL A 344 9.34 11.67 27.40
C VAL A 344 10.21 12.86 27.74
N ASN A 345 11.41 12.61 28.26
CA ASN A 345 12.39 13.65 28.63
C ASN A 345 11.82 14.76 29.53
N ASN A 346 11.01 14.39 30.52
CA ASN A 346 10.33 15.28 31.48
C ASN A 346 9.13 16.06 30.94
N ASP A 347 8.71 15.83 29.69
CA ASP A 347 7.49 16.42 29.12
C ASP A 347 6.46 15.34 28.80
N LEU A 348 5.18 15.72 28.81
CA LEU A 348 4.07 14.83 28.49
C LEU A 348 3.74 14.90 27.00
N VAL A 349 3.71 13.73 26.35
CA VAL A 349 3.27 13.56 24.97
C VAL A 349 2.00 12.71 24.91
N ASP A 350 1.33 12.76 23.77
CA ASP A 350 0.19 11.91 23.46
C ASP A 350 0.59 10.42 23.50
N PRO A 351 0.00 9.59 24.38
CA PRO A 351 0.28 8.16 24.45
C PRO A 351 0.05 7.42 23.13
N TRP A 352 -0.94 7.84 22.33
CA TRP A 352 -1.28 7.22 21.06
C TRP A 352 -0.16 7.42 20.03
N ILE A 353 0.30 8.66 19.86
CA ILE A 353 1.39 9.01 18.94
C ILE A 353 2.70 8.35 19.39
N TYR A 354 2.97 8.34 20.69
CA TYR A 354 4.12 7.63 21.22
C TYR A 354 4.06 6.13 20.89
N ALA A 355 2.89 5.50 21.04
CA ALA A 355 2.72 4.08 20.74
C ALA A 355 2.88 3.77 19.25
N ILE A 356 2.25 4.53 18.35
CA ILE A 356 2.40 4.36 16.89
C ILE A 356 3.87 4.43 16.49
N THR A 357 4.56 5.51 16.89
CA THR A 357 5.96 5.74 16.53
C THR A 357 6.88 4.65 17.10
N ALA A 358 6.62 4.19 18.33
CA ALA A 358 7.38 3.11 18.97
C ALA A 358 7.17 1.74 18.29
N VAL A 359 5.95 1.41 17.87
CA VAL A 359 5.65 0.16 17.14
C VAL A 359 6.42 0.13 15.82
N ILE A 360 6.34 1.19 15.03
CA ILE A 360 7.04 1.28 13.73
C ILE A 360 8.55 1.17 13.92
N LYS A 361 9.13 1.95 14.84
CA LYS A 361 10.55 1.87 15.18
C LYS A 361 10.99 0.46 15.52
N LYS A 362 10.21 -0.25 16.33
CA LYS A 362 10.51 -1.63 16.75
C LYS A 362 10.42 -2.63 15.59
N GLN A 363 9.45 -2.48 14.69
CA GLN A 363 9.31 -3.35 13.52
C GLN A 363 10.50 -3.18 12.56
N VAL A 364 10.89 -1.93 12.28
CA VAL A 364 12.05 -1.62 11.44
C VAL A 364 13.34 -2.16 12.05
N GLN A 365 13.55 -1.99 13.35
CA GLN A 365 14.71 -2.54 14.05
C GLN A 365 14.81 -4.08 14.00
N ARG A 366 13.68 -4.76 13.83
CA ARG A 366 13.60 -6.22 13.73
C ARG A 366 13.61 -6.74 12.30
N GLN A 367 13.77 -5.85 11.31
CA GLN A 367 13.65 -6.17 9.89
C GLN A 367 12.28 -6.80 9.54
N GLY A 368 11.24 -6.50 10.31
CA GLY A 368 9.89 -7.08 10.15
C GLY A 368 9.03 -6.41 9.08
N GLY A 369 9.57 -5.44 8.34
CA GLY A 369 8.81 -4.60 7.42
C GLY A 369 7.90 -3.59 8.14
N VAL A 370 7.15 -2.81 7.37
CA VAL A 370 6.14 -1.87 7.90
C VAL A 370 4.82 -2.62 8.07
N PRO A 371 4.17 -2.56 9.24
CA PRO A 371 2.94 -3.32 9.51
C PRO A 371 1.75 -2.84 8.67
N SER A 372 0.75 -3.70 8.53
CA SER A 372 -0.58 -3.27 8.07
C SER A 372 -1.23 -2.32 9.07
N TYR A 373 -2.22 -1.54 8.62
CA TYR A 373 -2.90 -0.59 9.51
C TYR A 373 -3.59 -1.28 10.68
N ASP A 374 -4.21 -2.45 10.46
CA ASP A 374 -4.89 -3.19 11.52
C ASP A 374 -3.88 -3.70 12.57
N VAL A 375 -2.73 -4.21 12.12
CA VAL A 375 -1.64 -4.62 13.02
C VAL A 375 -1.11 -3.41 13.79
N LEU A 376 -0.83 -2.30 13.11
CA LEU A 376 -0.31 -1.08 13.74
C LEU A 376 -1.28 -0.55 14.80
N PHE A 377 -2.56 -0.43 14.44
CA PHE A 377 -3.61 0.08 15.32
C PHE A 377 -3.73 -0.77 16.58
N ASN A 378 -3.83 -2.10 16.43
CA ASN A 378 -3.98 -3.02 17.55
C ASN A 378 -2.71 -3.12 18.41
N GLU A 379 -1.52 -3.10 17.83
CA GLU A 379 -0.27 -3.08 18.59
C GLU A 379 -0.08 -1.78 19.37
N ALA A 380 -0.41 -0.63 18.76
CA ALA A 380 -0.37 0.66 19.43
C ALA A 380 -1.36 0.71 20.59
N LYS A 381 -2.61 0.29 20.40
CA LYS A 381 -3.62 0.21 21.47
C LYS A 381 -3.15 -0.66 22.63
N ARG A 382 -2.61 -1.85 22.33
CA ARG A 382 -2.05 -2.75 23.34
C ARG A 382 -0.89 -2.11 24.12
N SER A 383 -0.04 -1.34 23.44
CA SER A 383 1.07 -0.62 24.07
C SER A 383 0.58 0.48 25.01
N VAL A 384 -0.42 1.27 24.61
CA VAL A 384 -1.02 2.30 25.47
C VAL A 384 -1.66 1.66 26.70
N LYS A 385 -2.49 0.62 26.51
CA LYS A 385 -3.12 -0.10 27.62
C LYS A 385 -2.09 -0.65 28.61
N LYS A 386 -1.01 -1.26 28.12
CA LYS A 386 0.06 -1.77 28.98
C LYS A 386 0.72 -0.67 29.81
N SER A 387 0.91 0.51 29.22
CA SER A 387 1.50 1.67 29.90
C SER A 387 0.55 2.20 30.98
N PHE A 388 -0.74 2.25 30.69
CA PHE A 388 -1.80 2.61 31.64
C PHE A 388 -1.87 1.62 32.82
N ASP A 389 -2.02 0.32 32.54
CA ASP A 389 -2.13 -0.73 33.57
C ASP A 389 -0.87 -0.79 34.45
N GLY A 390 0.29 -0.42 33.88
CA GLY A 390 1.56 -0.31 34.59
C GLY A 390 1.74 0.97 35.41
N GLY A 391 0.77 1.89 35.43
CA GLY A 391 0.86 3.16 36.14
C GLY A 391 1.90 4.13 35.58
N GLN A 392 2.21 4.03 34.28
CA GLN A 392 3.26 4.81 33.62
C GLN A 392 2.74 6.09 32.95
N LEU A 393 1.40 6.25 32.87
CA LEU A 393 0.75 7.41 32.30
C LEU A 393 0.30 8.39 33.38
N ASP A 394 0.24 9.67 33.04
CA ASP A 394 -0.29 10.72 33.91
C ASP A 394 -1.70 10.38 34.44
N PRO A 395 -2.01 10.65 35.73
CA PRO A 395 -3.31 10.32 36.33
C PRO A 395 -4.53 10.97 35.68
N ASN A 396 -4.33 12.00 34.86
CA ASN A 396 -5.38 12.63 34.09
C ASN A 396 -5.89 11.75 32.92
N TYR A 397 -5.06 10.82 32.45
CA TYR A 397 -5.45 9.82 31.47
C TYR A 397 -6.20 8.68 32.17
N LYS A 398 -7.49 8.50 31.86
CA LYS A 398 -8.37 7.54 32.56
C LYS A 398 -8.37 6.15 31.94
N GLY A 399 -7.56 5.90 30.93
CA GLY A 399 -7.56 4.65 30.18
C GLY A 399 -8.61 4.64 29.07
N PRO A 400 -8.70 3.52 28.32
CA PRO A 400 -9.82 3.29 27.42
C PRO A 400 -11.13 3.19 28.22
N SER A 401 -12.25 3.45 27.56
CA SER A 401 -13.58 3.17 28.09
C SER A 401 -13.73 1.68 28.39
N THR A 402 -14.65 1.35 29.31
CA THR A 402 -14.93 -0.06 29.63
C THR A 402 -15.50 -0.81 28.43
N ASP A 403 -16.27 -0.09 27.61
CA ASP A 403 -16.79 -0.51 26.32
C ASP A 403 -16.44 0.60 25.33
N GLU A 404 -15.49 0.35 24.45
CA GLU A 404 -15.00 1.35 23.49
C GLU A 404 -16.05 1.65 22.40
N THR A 405 -17.10 0.82 22.27
CA THR A 405 -18.27 1.12 21.42
C THR A 405 -19.26 2.09 22.07
N LYS A 406 -19.03 2.40 23.35
CA LYS A 406 -19.79 3.38 24.14
C LYS A 406 -18.81 4.32 24.85
N PRO A 407 -18.11 5.19 24.10
CA PRO A 407 -17.08 6.06 24.64
C PRO A 407 -17.62 6.91 25.78
N ILE A 408 -16.92 6.90 26.92
CA ILE A 408 -17.24 7.76 28.06
C ILE A 408 -16.87 9.20 27.67
N PRO A 409 -17.82 10.15 27.60
CA PRO A 409 -17.51 11.53 27.23
C PRO A 409 -16.63 12.21 28.30
N SER A 410 -15.84 13.21 27.88
CA SER A 410 -15.08 14.02 28.82
C SER A 410 -16.02 14.81 29.74
N SER A 411 -15.68 14.91 31.04
CA SER A 411 -16.44 15.75 31.98
C SER A 411 -16.15 17.24 31.77
N ASP A 412 -17.14 18.11 32.04
CA ASP A 412 -17.04 19.58 31.96
C ASP A 412 -15.91 20.20 32.83
N SER A 413 -15.32 19.43 33.75
CA SER A 413 -14.26 19.89 34.67
C SER A 413 -12.82 19.84 34.10
N GLY A 414 -12.67 19.47 32.82
CA GLY A 414 -11.67 20.06 31.92
C GLY A 414 -10.24 19.51 31.89
N ASN A 415 -9.84 18.57 32.76
CA ASN A 415 -8.44 18.09 32.79
C ASN A 415 -8.26 16.58 32.76
N THR A 416 -9.31 15.78 32.59
CA THR A 416 -9.20 14.32 32.54
C THR A 416 -10.11 13.73 31.49
N SER A 417 -9.68 12.65 30.83
CA SER A 417 -10.49 11.96 29.83
C SER A 417 -10.16 10.48 29.73
N ASN A 418 -11.18 9.68 29.41
CA ASN A 418 -10.96 8.41 28.72
C ASN A 418 -10.53 8.70 27.29
N GLN A 419 -9.76 7.81 26.69
CA GLN A 419 -9.31 7.96 25.32
C GLN A 419 -9.38 6.63 24.59
N ASP A 420 -10.29 6.57 23.63
CA ASP A 420 -10.56 5.42 22.77
C ASP A 420 -10.04 5.73 21.36
N PRO A 421 -8.84 5.25 20.98
CA PRO A 421 -8.29 5.51 19.65
C PRO A 421 -9.21 4.97 18.55
N GLN A 422 -9.29 5.71 17.45
CA GLN A 422 -10.20 5.42 16.34
C GLN A 422 -9.39 5.18 15.06
N LEU A 423 -9.75 4.14 14.31
CA LEU A 423 -9.33 3.95 12.91
C LEU A 423 -10.56 4.07 12.03
N ILE A 424 -10.61 5.10 11.17
CA ILE A 424 -11.81 5.46 10.41
C ILE A 424 -11.46 5.58 8.91
N PHE A 425 -12.27 4.94 8.06
CA PHE A 425 -12.09 4.92 6.60
C PHE A 425 -13.38 4.46 5.90
N TYR A 426 -13.40 4.35 4.57
CA TYR A 426 -14.49 3.71 3.81
C TYR A 426 -14.09 2.31 3.32
N ASN A 427 -14.91 1.28 3.56
CA ASN A 427 -14.56 -0.11 3.25
C ASN A 427 -14.37 -0.41 1.75
N GLY A 428 -14.92 0.40 0.85
CA GLY A 428 -14.68 0.27 -0.59
C GLY A 428 -13.40 0.95 -1.07
N TYR A 429 -12.78 1.78 -0.22
CA TYR A 429 -11.53 2.48 -0.48
C TYR A 429 -10.30 1.70 -0.03
N PHE A 430 -10.42 0.95 1.07
CA PHE A 430 -9.27 0.50 1.86
C PHE A 430 -9.57 -0.78 2.64
N ASP A 431 -8.61 -1.71 2.64
CA ASP A 431 -8.60 -2.90 3.49
C ASP A 431 -7.47 -2.77 4.54
N PRO A 432 -7.78 -2.57 5.83
CA PRO A 432 -6.78 -2.35 6.87
C PRO A 432 -5.89 -3.57 7.15
N SER A 433 -6.32 -4.77 6.74
CA SER A 433 -5.57 -6.01 6.95
C SER A 433 -4.53 -6.25 5.86
N ALA A 434 -4.84 -5.85 4.63
CA ALA A 434 -3.97 -6.03 3.46
C ALA A 434 -2.98 -4.86 3.29
N GLU A 435 -3.43 -3.63 3.52
CA GLU A 435 -2.68 -2.43 3.17
C GLU A 435 -1.63 -2.10 4.25
N ARG A 436 -0.38 -1.83 3.83
CA ARG A 436 0.73 -1.45 4.73
C ARG A 436 0.71 0.05 5.03
N PHE A 437 1.07 0.41 6.27
CA PHE A 437 1.08 1.81 6.71
C PHE A 437 2.01 2.66 5.83
N LEU A 438 1.46 3.70 5.19
CA LEU A 438 2.18 4.62 4.29
C LEU A 438 2.86 3.96 3.08
N PHE A 439 2.28 2.88 2.57
CA PHE A 439 2.61 2.33 1.25
C PHE A 439 1.55 2.75 0.22
N PRO A 440 1.90 2.80 -1.08
CA PRO A 440 0.90 2.93 -2.13
C PRO A 440 -0.14 1.82 -1.99
N PHE A 441 -1.41 2.15 -2.23
CA PHE A 441 -2.46 1.15 -2.12
C PHE A 441 -2.34 0.07 -3.20
N GLU A 442 -2.53 -1.18 -2.80
CA GLU A 442 -2.76 -2.29 -3.72
C GLU A 442 -4.25 -2.39 -4.15
N ALA A 443 -5.11 -1.59 -3.51
CA ALA A 443 -6.57 -1.59 -3.54
C ALA A 443 -7.28 -2.13 -4.80
N VAL A 444 -8.25 -3.02 -4.55
CA VAL A 444 -9.15 -3.74 -5.47
C VAL A 444 -9.86 -2.85 -6.52
N ASN A 445 -10.03 -1.55 -6.24
CA ASN A 445 -10.81 -0.60 -7.05
C ASN A 445 -10.03 0.65 -7.53
N GLY A 446 -8.70 0.65 -7.45
CA GLY A 446 -7.88 1.80 -7.89
C GLY A 446 -8.02 3.06 -7.01
N GLY A 447 -8.33 2.88 -5.71
CA GLY A 447 -8.36 3.95 -4.71
C GLY A 447 -9.51 4.95 -4.84
N GLN A 448 -10.68 4.54 -5.36
CA GLN A 448 -11.90 5.36 -5.31
C GLN A 448 -12.58 5.26 -3.94
N ALA A 449 -12.99 6.40 -3.36
CA ALA A 449 -13.80 6.41 -2.15
C ALA A 449 -15.23 5.89 -2.45
N LYS A 450 -15.57 4.71 -1.94
CA LYS A 450 -16.89 4.06 -2.06
C LYS A 450 -17.19 3.22 -0.83
N GLY A 451 -18.43 2.76 -0.72
CA GLY A 451 -18.89 1.90 0.35
C GLY A 451 -19.29 2.69 1.58
N ASP A 452 -19.29 2.02 2.73
CA ASP A 452 -19.76 2.57 3.99
C ASP A 452 -18.59 3.02 4.84
N VAL A 453 -18.82 4.06 5.66
CA VAL A 453 -17.86 4.46 6.70
C VAL A 453 -17.69 3.28 7.65
N THR A 454 -16.45 2.89 7.88
CA THR A 454 -16.05 1.88 8.85
C THR A 454 -15.20 2.55 9.92
N ARG A 455 -15.43 2.19 11.17
CA ARG A 455 -14.76 2.72 12.35
C ARG A 455 -14.37 1.56 13.24
N TYR A 456 -13.13 1.58 13.74
CA TYR A 456 -12.65 0.60 14.71
C TYR A 456 -12.33 1.26 16.05
N PRO A 457 -12.71 0.61 17.17
CA PRO A 457 -13.52 -0.63 17.24
C PRO A 457 -14.95 -0.42 16.71
N ASP A 458 -15.57 -1.48 16.14
CA ASP A 458 -16.88 -1.40 15.47
C ASP A 458 -17.95 -0.82 16.42
N ASP A 459 -18.23 0.48 16.28
CA ASP A 459 -19.28 1.20 16.95
C ASP A 459 -20.31 1.67 15.92
N GLU A 460 -21.58 1.39 16.21
CA GLU A 460 -22.67 1.93 15.40
C GLU A 460 -22.72 3.43 15.67
N LEU A 461 -22.39 4.24 14.66
CA LEU A 461 -22.70 5.68 14.67
C LEU A 461 -24.18 5.85 15.05
N PRO A 462 -24.55 6.72 16.01
CA PRO A 462 -25.94 6.99 16.34
C PRO A 462 -26.74 7.62 15.19
#